data_AF-A0A3D3BAV8-F1
#
_entry.id   AF-A0A3D3BAV8-F1
#
_cell.length_a   1.000
_cell.length_b   1.000
_cell.length_c   1.000
_cell.angle_alpha   90.00
_cell.angle_beta   90.00
_cell.angle_gamma   90.00
#
_symmetry.space_group_name_H-M   'P 1'
#
loop_
_entity.id
_entity.type
_entity.pdbx_description
1 polymer ?
#
loop_
_entity_poly.entity_id
_entity_poly.type
_entity_poly.pdbx_seq_one_letter_code
_entity_poly.pdbx_strand_id
1 'polypeptide(L)'
;MTTGLADIGDLLARFTGPDLTQTLARIESGVRGVTAEGCASFLESAGAGREALAAAAEMKRLAGQINVTIHALGILLCLPHILEPDERVEYVSLGAGNTGRDFDLETNLRVAEFKFIRWRGGAESIRQNSVFKDYLLLAEHPTGKRKHLYLLGTEHALKFLRGGRALSSVLSRNDKLQKMFSDRFGETFRTVGDYYAAHANAVWIEDVSPWLSELAEELIAEPDAESND
;
A
#
# COMPACT_ATOMS: atom_id res chain seq x y z
N MET A 1 8.15 30.20 -7.74
CA MET A 1 9.00 29.31 -8.54
C MET A 1 8.80 27.91 -7.99
N THR A 2 8.36 26.97 -8.82
CA THR A 2 8.23 25.56 -8.44
C THR A 2 9.64 24.98 -8.37
N THR A 3 10.13 24.79 -7.14
CA THR A 3 11.38 24.09 -6.85
C THR A 3 11.31 22.67 -7.43
N GLY A 4 12.25 22.28 -8.28
CA GLY A 4 12.25 20.96 -8.90
C GLY A 4 12.52 19.84 -7.89
N LEU A 5 12.20 18.59 -8.24
CA LEU A 5 12.44 17.44 -7.36
C LEU A 5 13.92 17.26 -7.01
N ALA A 6 14.80 17.53 -7.97
CA ALA A 6 16.25 17.53 -7.77
C ALA A 6 16.68 18.61 -6.75
N ASP A 7 16.09 19.80 -6.83
CA ASP A 7 16.35 20.88 -5.88
C ASP A 7 15.89 20.54 -4.45
N ILE A 8 14.77 19.80 -4.31
CA ILE A 8 14.30 19.28 -3.00
C ILE A 8 15.31 18.30 -2.42
N GLY A 9 15.78 17.35 -3.24
CA GLY A 9 16.79 16.37 -2.84
C GLY A 9 18.08 17.03 -2.37
N ASP A 10 18.57 18.00 -3.14
CA ASP A 10 19.80 18.74 -2.82
C ASP A 10 19.65 19.58 -1.54
N LEU A 11 18.52 20.27 -1.36
CA LEU A 11 18.25 21.05 -0.15
C LEU A 11 18.20 20.18 1.11
N LEU A 12 17.60 18.99 1.00
CA LEU A 12 17.57 18.02 2.10
C LEU A 12 18.96 17.45 2.36
N ALA A 13 19.69 17.02 1.33
CA ALA A 13 21.02 16.45 1.45
C ALA A 13 22.01 17.42 2.12
N ARG A 14 21.91 18.72 1.83
CA ARG A 14 22.71 19.77 2.50
C ARG A 14 22.48 19.83 4.00
N PHE A 15 21.24 19.65 4.45
CA PHE A 15 20.90 19.66 5.87
C PHE A 15 21.18 18.32 6.55
N THR A 16 20.83 17.20 5.93
CA THR A 16 20.99 15.87 6.54
C THR A 16 22.43 15.39 6.53
N GLY A 17 23.22 15.82 5.55
CA GLY A 17 24.54 15.26 5.28
C GLY A 17 24.45 13.75 4.91
N PRO A 18 25.60 13.06 4.90
CA PRO A 18 25.65 11.61 4.65
C PRO A 18 25.15 10.77 5.84
N ASP A 19 25.23 11.32 7.07
CA ASP A 19 24.72 10.72 8.30
C ASP A 19 23.94 11.78 9.09
N LEU A 20 22.62 11.58 9.17
CA LEU A 20 21.73 12.49 9.87
C LEU A 20 22.03 12.54 11.37
N THR A 21 22.34 11.40 11.99
CA THR A 21 22.59 11.33 13.43
C THR A 21 23.84 12.12 13.80
N GLN A 22 24.91 11.93 13.04
CA GLN A 22 26.16 12.68 13.24
C GLN A 22 25.96 14.19 12.97
N THR A 23 25.18 14.53 11.94
CA THR A 23 24.91 15.91 11.58
C THR A 23 24.11 16.63 12.67
N LEU A 24 23.08 15.99 13.22
CA LEU A 24 22.29 16.53 14.33
C LEU A 24 23.14 16.72 15.59
N ALA A 25 23.98 15.74 15.96
CA ALA A 25 24.86 15.86 17.13
C ALA A 25 25.84 17.05 17.01
N ARG A 26 26.36 17.31 15.80
CA ARG A 26 27.21 18.48 15.52
C ARG A 26 26.43 19.80 15.67
N ILE A 27 25.21 19.88 15.14
CA ILE A 27 24.35 21.06 15.24
C ILE A 27 23.97 21.31 16.71
N GLU A 28 23.58 20.28 17.45
CA GLU A 28 23.23 20.37 18.88
C GLU A 28 24.39 20.85 19.75
N SER A 29 25.61 20.45 19.44
CA SER A 29 26.81 20.96 20.11
C SER A 29 27.10 22.41 19.72
N GLY A 30 27.05 22.73 18.42
CA GLY A 30 27.40 24.04 17.88
C GLY A 30 26.39 25.16 18.18
N VAL A 31 25.11 24.82 18.40
CA VAL A 31 24.07 25.82 18.72
C VAL A 31 24.18 26.33 20.16
N ARG A 32 24.89 25.62 21.04
CA ARG A 32 25.02 26.01 22.45
C ARG A 32 25.75 27.33 22.57
N GLY A 33 25.13 28.30 23.23
CA GLY A 33 25.69 29.64 23.43
C GLY A 33 25.58 30.57 22.22
N VAL A 34 24.95 30.14 21.12
CA VAL A 34 24.62 31.04 20.00
C VAL A 34 23.64 32.11 20.49
N THR A 35 24.00 33.37 20.26
CA THR A 35 23.19 34.53 20.62
C THR A 35 22.18 34.85 19.52
N ALA A 36 21.21 35.74 19.82
CA ALA A 36 20.25 36.21 18.81
C ALA A 36 20.92 36.81 17.57
N GLU A 37 22.04 37.52 17.76
CA GLU A 37 22.83 38.13 16.67
C GLU A 37 23.51 37.08 15.79
N GLY A 38 24.05 36.00 16.38
CA GLY A 38 24.72 34.91 15.64
C GLY A 38 23.78 33.84 15.07
N CYS A 39 22.50 33.82 15.50
CA CYS A 39 21.56 32.75 15.18
C CYS A 39 21.31 32.60 13.69
N ALA A 40 21.10 33.70 12.96
CA ALA A 40 20.84 33.65 11.53
C ALA A 40 22.01 33.04 10.75
N SER A 41 23.25 33.46 11.04
CA SER A 41 24.46 32.94 10.40
C SER A 41 24.72 31.46 10.75
N PHE A 42 24.43 31.07 11.99
CA PHE A 42 24.53 29.66 12.40
C PHE A 42 23.56 28.78 11.61
N LEU A 43 22.28 29.18 11.52
CA LEU A 43 21.27 28.42 10.79
C LEU A 43 21.59 28.30 9.30
N GLU A 44 22.08 29.37 8.68
CA GLU A 44 22.53 29.36 7.29
C GLU A 44 23.70 28.38 7.09
N SER A 45 24.71 28.44 7.96
CA SER A 45 25.87 27.54 7.92
C SER A 45 25.52 26.06 8.17
N ALA A 46 24.46 25.81 8.93
CA ALA A 46 23.94 24.48 9.19
C ALA A 46 23.02 23.96 8.07
N GLY A 47 22.70 24.77 7.05
CA GLY A 47 21.70 24.44 6.04
C GLY A 47 20.27 24.35 6.61
N ALA A 48 20.05 24.84 7.82
CA ALA A 48 18.79 24.76 8.57
C ALA A 48 17.83 25.91 8.23
N GLY A 49 17.77 26.26 6.95
CA GLY A 49 16.97 27.37 6.44
C GLY A 49 15.50 27.03 6.21
N ARG A 50 14.69 28.05 5.93
CA ARG A 50 13.27 27.88 5.55
C ARG A 50 13.09 27.00 4.31
N GLU A 51 14.06 27.04 3.40
CA GLU A 51 14.08 26.25 2.16
C GLU A 51 14.20 24.75 2.45
N ALA A 52 15.07 24.33 3.37
CA ALA A 52 15.20 22.94 3.77
C ALA A 52 13.93 22.42 4.46
N LEU A 53 13.29 23.24 5.30
CA LEU A 53 12.01 22.89 5.92
C LEU A 53 10.88 22.76 4.88
N ALA A 54 10.81 23.67 3.91
CA ALA A 54 9.85 23.60 2.81
C ALA A 54 10.07 22.36 1.93
N ALA A 55 11.33 22.04 1.63
CA ALA A 55 11.73 20.83 0.91
C ALA A 55 11.32 19.56 1.66
N ALA A 56 11.52 19.51 2.99
CA ALA A 56 11.10 18.38 3.82
C ALA A 56 9.57 18.20 3.82
N ALA A 57 8.83 19.31 3.93
CA ALA A 57 7.37 19.29 3.89
C ALA A 57 6.86 18.79 2.53
N GLU A 58 7.47 19.24 1.43
CA GLU A 58 7.09 18.83 0.08
C GLU A 58 7.47 17.37 -0.21
N MET A 59 8.67 16.92 0.19
CA MET A 59 9.06 15.52 0.10
C MET A 59 8.11 14.62 0.90
N LYS A 60 7.72 15.02 2.12
CA LYS A 60 6.73 14.30 2.92
C LYS A 60 5.37 14.26 2.23
N ARG A 61 4.93 15.35 1.61
CA ARG A 61 3.68 15.43 0.85
C ARG A 61 3.69 14.47 -0.33
N LEU A 62 4.77 14.46 -1.10
CA LEU A 62 4.98 13.56 -2.24
C LEU A 62 5.04 12.10 -1.80
N ALA A 63 5.85 11.79 -0.78
CA ALA A 63 5.96 10.46 -0.21
C ALA A 63 4.61 9.93 0.30
N GLY A 64 3.80 10.80 0.91
CA GLY A 64 2.44 10.46 1.36
C GLY A 64 1.48 10.10 0.22
N GLN A 65 1.76 10.51 -1.01
CA GLN A 65 0.95 10.20 -2.19
C GLN A 65 1.42 8.95 -2.94
N ILE A 66 2.65 8.48 -2.72
CA ILE A 66 3.25 7.35 -3.46
C ILE A 66 2.35 6.11 -3.42
N ASN A 67 1.79 5.75 -2.26
CA ASN A 67 0.94 4.57 -2.16
C ASN A 67 -0.32 4.67 -3.05
N VAL A 68 -0.92 5.86 -3.13
CA VAL A 68 -2.09 6.10 -4.00
C VAL A 68 -1.67 6.09 -5.47
N THR A 69 -0.53 6.70 -5.79
CA THR A 69 0.03 6.70 -7.15
C THR A 69 0.33 5.29 -7.64
N ILE A 70 1.00 4.46 -6.82
CA ILE A 70 1.28 3.06 -7.15
C ILE A 70 -0.03 2.30 -7.40
N HIS A 71 -1.04 2.51 -6.56
CA HIS A 71 -2.32 1.84 -6.74
C HIS A 71 -3.04 2.26 -8.02
N ALA A 72 -3.13 3.57 -8.28
CA ALA A 72 -3.75 4.10 -9.49
C ALA A 72 -3.05 3.59 -10.75
N LEU A 73 -1.72 3.71 -10.80
CA LEU A 73 -0.92 3.26 -11.94
C LEU A 73 -0.99 1.74 -12.11
N GLY A 74 -0.91 0.98 -11.01
CA GLY A 74 -1.01 -0.48 -11.06
C GLY A 74 -2.33 -0.93 -11.69
N ILE A 75 -3.46 -0.31 -11.33
CA ILE A 75 -4.76 -0.61 -11.96
C ILE A 75 -4.73 -0.27 -13.46
N LEU A 76 -4.34 0.96 -13.80
CA LEU A 76 -4.35 1.45 -15.18
C LEU A 76 -3.46 0.61 -16.11
N LEU A 77 -2.30 0.18 -15.61
CA LEU A 77 -1.36 -0.66 -16.36
C LEU A 77 -1.86 -2.11 -16.50
N CYS A 78 -2.73 -2.60 -15.61
CA CYS A 78 -3.36 -3.91 -15.79
C CYS A 78 -4.47 -3.90 -16.86
N LEU A 79 -5.15 -2.77 -17.09
CA LEU A 79 -6.34 -2.71 -17.97
C LEU A 79 -6.12 -3.31 -19.37
N PRO A 80 -5.03 -3.00 -20.11
CA PRO A 80 -4.80 -3.57 -21.45
C PRO A 80 -4.62 -5.09 -21.46
N HIS A 81 -4.28 -5.69 -20.32
CA HIS A 81 -4.02 -7.12 -20.20
C HIS A 81 -5.24 -7.90 -19.73
N ILE A 82 -6.12 -7.26 -18.95
CA ILE A 82 -7.28 -7.93 -18.37
C ILE A 82 -8.56 -7.74 -19.19
N LEU A 83 -8.70 -6.64 -19.92
CA LEU A 83 -9.91 -6.35 -20.69
C LEU A 83 -10.02 -7.22 -21.94
N GLU A 84 -11.19 -7.81 -22.14
CA GLU A 84 -11.54 -8.48 -23.40
C GLU A 84 -11.92 -7.46 -24.50
N PRO A 85 -11.87 -7.82 -25.80
CA PRO A 85 -12.12 -6.88 -26.90
C PRO A 85 -13.42 -6.06 -26.81
N ASP A 86 -14.48 -6.64 -26.28
CA ASP A 86 -15.80 -6.00 -26.12
C ASP A 86 -16.10 -5.58 -24.67
N GLU A 87 -15.13 -5.74 -23.77
CA GLU A 87 -15.27 -5.34 -22.38
C GLU A 87 -15.04 -3.83 -22.22
N ARG A 88 -15.96 -3.18 -21.51
CA ARG A 88 -15.98 -1.74 -21.32
C ARG A 88 -15.89 -1.43 -19.84
N VAL A 89 -14.93 -0.59 -19.48
CA VAL A 89 -14.85 -0.02 -18.13
C VAL A 89 -16.07 0.84 -17.90
N GLU A 90 -16.88 0.47 -16.91
CA GLU A 90 -18.00 1.28 -16.42
C GLU A 90 -17.51 2.22 -15.33
N TYR A 91 -16.58 1.76 -14.50
CA TYR A 91 -16.02 2.51 -13.40
C TYR A 91 -14.63 2.05 -12.99
N VAL A 92 -13.79 2.99 -12.53
CA VAL A 92 -12.50 2.71 -11.90
C VAL A 92 -12.25 3.66 -10.72
N SER A 93 -11.80 3.12 -9.59
CA SER A 93 -11.41 3.87 -8.39
C SER A 93 -9.88 4.02 -8.34
N LEU A 94 -9.38 5.23 -8.59
CA LEU A 94 -7.93 5.51 -8.65
C LEU A 94 -7.40 6.29 -7.44
N GLY A 95 -8.25 6.66 -6.48
CA GLY A 95 -7.90 7.55 -5.38
C GLY A 95 -8.28 7.01 -4.01
N ALA A 96 -7.50 7.32 -2.99
CA ALA A 96 -7.82 6.95 -1.62
C ALA A 96 -9.06 7.70 -1.11
N GLY A 97 -10.09 6.94 -0.76
CA GLY A 97 -11.21 7.41 0.04
C GLY A 97 -12.32 8.07 -0.77
N ASN A 98 -13.43 7.33 -0.87
CA ASN A 98 -14.78 7.88 -0.95
C ASN A 98 -15.32 8.27 -2.34
N THR A 99 -15.22 7.38 -3.32
CA THR A 99 -16.10 7.44 -4.49
C THR A 99 -17.48 6.82 -4.22
N GLY A 100 -17.72 6.28 -3.01
CA GLY A 100 -18.97 5.60 -2.65
C GLY A 100 -19.19 4.30 -3.43
N ARG A 101 -18.13 3.73 -4.01
CA ARG A 101 -18.17 2.51 -4.83
C ARG A 101 -17.60 1.33 -4.06
N ASP A 102 -18.08 0.15 -4.45
CA ASP A 102 -17.82 -1.10 -3.75
C ASP A 102 -16.49 -1.75 -4.17
N PHE A 103 -15.96 -1.42 -5.35
CA PHE A 103 -14.78 -2.06 -5.97
C PHE A 103 -13.83 -1.08 -6.64
N ASP A 104 -12.58 -1.52 -6.83
CA ASP A 104 -11.54 -0.78 -7.56
C ASP A 104 -11.83 -0.68 -9.06
N LEU A 105 -12.40 -1.73 -9.66
CA LEU A 105 -12.77 -1.77 -11.07
C LEU A 105 -14.14 -2.43 -11.24
N GLU A 106 -14.96 -1.82 -12.09
CA GLU A 106 -16.19 -2.42 -12.59
C GLU A 106 -16.27 -2.22 -14.11
N THR A 107 -16.55 -3.31 -14.82
CA THR A 107 -16.81 -3.33 -16.25
C THR A 107 -18.21 -3.90 -16.48
N ASN A 108 -18.65 -3.94 -17.74
CA ASN A 108 -19.85 -4.68 -18.12
C ASN A 108 -19.75 -6.20 -17.85
N LEU A 109 -18.55 -6.76 -17.65
CA LEU A 109 -18.34 -8.20 -17.47
C LEU A 109 -17.76 -8.60 -16.11
N ARG A 110 -17.09 -7.69 -15.37
CA ARG A 110 -16.41 -8.02 -14.12
C ARG A 110 -16.47 -6.93 -13.07
N VAL A 111 -16.29 -7.34 -11.82
CA VAL A 111 -15.93 -6.52 -10.67
C VAL A 111 -14.59 -7.00 -10.14
N ALA A 112 -13.72 -6.08 -9.73
CA ALA A 112 -12.39 -6.45 -9.28
C ALA A 112 -11.80 -5.55 -8.19
N GLU A 113 -10.94 -6.15 -7.38
CA GLU A 113 -10.10 -5.52 -6.37
C GLU A 113 -8.63 -5.74 -6.70
N PHE A 114 -7.78 -4.76 -6.38
CA PHE A 114 -6.34 -4.83 -6.62
C PHE A 114 -5.56 -4.66 -5.32
N LYS A 115 -4.58 -5.54 -5.07
CA LYS A 115 -3.62 -5.38 -3.97
C LYS A 115 -2.19 -5.51 -4.46
N PHE A 116 -1.50 -4.38 -4.48
CA PHE A 116 -0.06 -4.30 -4.73
C PHE A 116 0.68 -4.37 -3.39
N ILE A 117 0.74 -5.57 -2.81
CA ILE A 117 1.38 -5.81 -1.51
C ILE A 117 2.79 -6.34 -1.72
N ARG A 118 3.79 -5.62 -1.18
CA ARG A 118 5.09 -6.19 -0.85
C ARG A 118 4.98 -7.02 0.42
N TRP A 119 5.20 -8.34 0.32
CA TRP A 119 5.24 -9.23 1.47
C TRP A 119 6.65 -9.25 2.05
N ARG A 120 6.84 -8.84 3.32
CA ARG A 120 8.16 -8.79 3.96
C ARG A 120 8.52 -10.04 4.77
N GLY A 121 7.60 -11.02 4.82
CA GLY A 121 7.70 -12.16 5.73
C GLY A 121 7.27 -11.80 7.16
N GLY A 122 7.05 -12.82 8.00
CA GLY A 122 6.58 -12.62 9.38
C GLY A 122 5.07 -12.34 9.52
N ALA A 123 4.70 -11.63 10.58
CA ALA A 123 3.30 -11.39 10.97
C ALA A 123 2.66 -10.25 10.16
N GLU A 124 2.31 -10.51 8.91
CA GLU A 124 1.66 -9.56 7.96
C GLU A 124 0.14 -9.40 8.20
N SER A 125 -0.26 -9.35 9.47
CA SER A 125 -1.65 -9.49 9.90
C SER A 125 -2.60 -8.46 9.31
N ILE A 126 -2.18 -7.20 9.20
CA ILE A 126 -3.00 -6.11 8.66
C ILE A 126 -3.24 -6.32 7.15
N ARG A 127 -2.19 -6.68 6.40
CA ARG A 127 -2.27 -6.90 4.95
C ARG A 127 -3.11 -8.13 4.63
N GLN A 128 -2.90 -9.23 5.36
CA GLN A 128 -3.72 -10.43 5.28
C GLN A 128 -5.20 -10.15 5.55
N ASN A 129 -5.51 -9.39 6.61
CA ASN A 129 -6.89 -9.04 6.92
C ASN A 129 -7.56 -8.23 5.80
N SER A 130 -6.82 -7.32 5.15
CA SER A 130 -7.34 -6.62 3.98
C SER A 130 -7.63 -7.57 2.83
N VAL A 131 -6.70 -8.47 2.48
CA VAL A 131 -6.90 -9.47 1.42
C VAL A 131 -8.15 -10.31 1.68
N PHE A 132 -8.34 -10.79 2.92
CA PHE A 132 -9.54 -11.55 3.26
C PHE A 132 -10.82 -10.72 3.15
N LYS A 133 -10.80 -9.47 3.63
CA LYS A 133 -11.94 -8.56 3.51
C LYS A 133 -12.36 -8.43 2.05
N ASP A 134 -11.41 -8.15 1.16
CA ASP A 134 -11.73 -7.83 -0.23
C ASP A 134 -12.16 -9.10 -1.00
N TYR A 135 -11.55 -10.25 -0.69
CA TYR A 135 -12.05 -11.56 -1.14
C TYR A 135 -13.49 -11.83 -0.69
N LEU A 136 -13.79 -11.64 0.60
CA LEU A 136 -15.11 -11.85 1.19
C LEU A 136 -16.15 -10.93 0.54
N LEU A 137 -15.83 -9.64 0.37
CA LEU A 137 -16.75 -8.68 -0.25
C LEU A 137 -17.03 -9.05 -1.72
N LEU A 138 -16.02 -9.44 -2.48
CA LEU A 138 -16.21 -9.94 -3.85
C LEU A 138 -17.07 -11.21 -3.87
N ALA A 139 -16.71 -12.23 -3.08
CA ALA A 139 -17.41 -13.51 -3.02
C ALA A 139 -18.91 -13.33 -2.71
N GLU A 140 -19.22 -12.43 -1.77
CA GLU A 140 -20.59 -12.22 -1.28
C GLU A 140 -21.40 -11.19 -2.08
N HIS A 141 -20.77 -10.45 -3.00
CA HIS A 141 -21.46 -9.42 -3.78
C HIS A 141 -22.48 -10.03 -4.77
N PRO A 142 -23.75 -9.61 -4.75
CA PRO A 142 -24.80 -10.18 -5.60
C PRO A 142 -24.72 -9.59 -7.02
N THR A 143 -23.90 -10.19 -7.87
CA THR A 143 -23.76 -9.82 -9.28
C THR A 143 -23.60 -11.04 -10.17
N GLY A 144 -24.01 -10.91 -11.43
CA GLY A 144 -23.70 -11.88 -12.50
C GLY A 144 -22.34 -11.64 -13.16
N LYS A 145 -21.66 -10.54 -12.82
CA LYS A 145 -20.31 -10.21 -13.30
C LYS A 145 -19.27 -11.17 -12.69
N ARG A 146 -18.19 -11.42 -13.43
CA ARG A 146 -17.03 -12.17 -12.90
C ARG A 146 -16.37 -11.38 -11.78
N LYS A 147 -15.82 -12.08 -10.79
CA LYS A 147 -15.24 -11.48 -9.59
C LYS A 147 -13.76 -11.79 -9.57
N HIS A 148 -12.93 -10.76 -9.56
CA HIS A 148 -11.46 -10.91 -9.63
C HIS A 148 -10.77 -10.20 -8.48
N LEU A 149 -9.76 -10.87 -7.91
CA LEU A 149 -8.83 -10.30 -6.96
C LEU A 149 -7.43 -10.37 -7.56
N TYR A 150 -6.92 -9.23 -7.99
CA TYR A 150 -5.63 -9.09 -8.63
C TYR A 150 -4.56 -8.78 -7.58
N LEU A 151 -3.50 -9.59 -7.54
CA LEU A 151 -2.44 -9.50 -6.54
C LEU A 151 -1.07 -9.37 -7.21
N LEU A 152 -0.18 -8.56 -6.61
CA LEU A 152 1.25 -8.62 -6.92
C LEU A 152 1.86 -9.80 -6.16
N GLY A 153 1.96 -10.95 -6.83
CA GLY A 153 2.36 -12.21 -6.21
C GLY A 153 1.22 -12.85 -5.41
N THR A 154 0.92 -14.12 -5.69
CA THR A 154 -0.24 -14.81 -5.09
C THR A 154 0.13 -15.76 -3.93
N GLU A 155 1.38 -16.20 -3.83
CA GLU A 155 1.79 -17.29 -2.94
C GLU A 155 1.42 -17.01 -1.47
N HIS A 156 1.83 -15.85 -0.94
CA HIS A 156 1.58 -15.52 0.47
C HIS A 156 0.09 -15.37 0.77
N ALA A 157 -0.65 -14.72 -0.12
CA ALA A 157 -2.09 -14.54 0.02
C ALA A 157 -2.83 -15.88 0.00
N LEU A 158 -2.50 -16.77 -0.94
CA LEU A 158 -3.10 -18.11 -1.04
C LEU A 158 -2.75 -18.98 0.16
N LYS A 159 -1.51 -18.92 0.66
CA LYS A 159 -1.11 -19.60 1.89
C LYS A 159 -1.94 -19.12 3.09
N PHE A 160 -2.17 -17.82 3.20
CA PHE A 160 -3.02 -17.25 4.23
C PHE A 160 -4.50 -17.65 4.09
N LEU A 161 -5.06 -17.55 2.87
CA LEU A 161 -6.46 -17.89 2.59
C LEU A 161 -6.77 -19.37 2.83
N ARG A 162 -5.78 -20.25 2.63
CA ARG A 162 -5.88 -21.68 2.95
C ARG A 162 -5.50 -21.99 4.41
N GLY A 163 -5.12 -20.98 5.18
CA GLY A 163 -4.62 -21.13 6.54
C GLY A 163 -5.72 -21.14 7.60
N GLY A 164 -5.37 -21.62 8.80
CA GLY A 164 -6.31 -21.78 9.92
C GLY A 164 -6.52 -20.52 10.79
N ARG A 165 -6.29 -19.30 10.26
CA ARG A 165 -6.44 -18.09 11.08
C ARG A 165 -7.91 -17.88 11.43
N ALA A 166 -8.21 -17.64 12.71
CA ALA A 166 -9.58 -17.48 13.19
C ALA A 166 -10.26 -16.25 12.57
N LEU A 167 -11.49 -16.42 12.08
CA LEU A 167 -12.29 -15.33 11.50
C LEU A 167 -12.56 -14.21 12.50
N SER A 168 -12.80 -14.56 13.76
CA SER A 168 -12.95 -13.60 14.85
C SER A 168 -11.73 -12.68 15.01
N SER A 169 -10.52 -13.20 14.77
CA SER A 169 -9.29 -12.40 14.79
C SER A 169 -9.16 -11.52 13.55
N VAL A 170 -9.47 -12.06 12.36
CA VAL A 170 -9.33 -11.36 11.08
C VAL A 170 -10.33 -10.21 10.95
N LEU A 171 -11.56 -10.42 11.42
CA LEU A 171 -12.66 -9.45 11.34
C LEU A 171 -12.71 -8.49 12.54
N SER A 172 -11.88 -8.69 13.57
CA SER A 172 -11.92 -7.97 14.87
C SER A 172 -11.88 -6.44 14.81
N ARG A 173 -11.38 -5.86 13.71
CA ARG A 173 -11.27 -4.40 13.54
C ARG A 173 -12.31 -3.83 12.57
N ASN A 174 -13.30 -4.61 12.16
CA ASN A 174 -14.33 -4.21 11.22
C ASN A 174 -15.72 -4.74 11.65
N ASP A 175 -16.33 -4.05 12.61
CA ASP A 175 -17.62 -4.43 13.21
C ASP A 175 -18.72 -4.64 12.18
N LYS A 176 -18.77 -3.81 11.12
CA LYS A 176 -19.76 -3.93 10.05
C LYS A 176 -19.60 -5.24 9.28
N LEU A 177 -18.36 -5.58 8.91
CA LEU A 177 -18.06 -6.80 8.17
C LEU A 177 -18.23 -8.03 9.06
N GLN A 178 -17.84 -7.94 10.33
CA GLN A 178 -18.08 -8.99 11.32
C GLN A 178 -19.57 -9.27 11.48
N LYS A 179 -20.38 -8.23 11.65
CA LYS A 179 -21.83 -8.37 11.75
C LYS A 179 -22.43 -8.98 10.49
N MET A 180 -22.07 -8.48 9.30
CA MET A 180 -22.52 -9.06 8.03
C MET A 180 -22.19 -10.55 7.94
N PHE A 181 -20.96 -10.92 8.32
CA PHE A 181 -20.52 -12.31 8.30
C PHE A 181 -21.33 -13.18 9.28
N SER A 182 -21.49 -12.72 10.52
CA SER A 182 -22.26 -13.44 11.55
C SER A 182 -23.74 -13.56 11.20
N ASP A 183 -24.37 -12.51 10.67
CA ASP A 183 -25.77 -12.52 10.27
C ASP A 183 -26.03 -13.52 9.13
N ARG A 184 -25.05 -13.71 8.23
CA ARG A 184 -25.18 -14.59 7.06
C ARG A 184 -24.76 -16.04 7.33
N PHE A 185 -23.69 -16.24 8.08
CA PHE A 185 -23.05 -17.55 8.24
C PHE A 185 -23.10 -18.11 9.67
N GLY A 186 -23.46 -17.30 10.67
CA GLY A 186 -23.44 -17.71 12.07
C GLY A 186 -22.07 -18.28 12.47
N GLU A 187 -22.08 -19.49 13.02
CA GLU A 187 -20.87 -20.22 13.44
C GLU A 187 -20.38 -21.27 12.42
N THR A 188 -20.91 -21.26 11.20
CA THR A 188 -20.61 -22.27 10.16
C THR A 188 -19.13 -22.35 9.83
N PHE A 189 -18.44 -21.20 9.80
CA PHE A 189 -17.01 -21.10 9.50
C PHE A 189 -16.27 -20.55 10.73
N ARG A 190 -15.16 -21.20 11.12
CA ARG A 190 -14.35 -20.77 12.26
C ARG A 190 -13.05 -20.11 11.82
N THR A 191 -12.49 -20.58 10.71
CA THR A 191 -11.22 -20.10 10.15
C THR A 191 -11.40 -19.51 8.75
N VAL A 192 -10.42 -18.70 8.34
CA VAL A 192 -10.31 -18.19 6.96
C VAL A 192 -10.31 -19.35 5.95
N GLY A 193 -9.54 -20.40 6.24
CA GLY A 193 -9.48 -21.62 5.43
C GLY A 193 -10.82 -22.31 5.24
N ASP A 194 -11.65 -22.39 6.29
CA ASP A 194 -12.97 -23.02 6.20
C ASP A 194 -13.87 -22.28 5.21
N TYR A 195 -13.93 -20.95 5.34
CA TYR A 195 -14.73 -20.10 4.45
C TYR A 195 -14.18 -20.15 3.02
N TYR A 196 -12.87 -20.02 2.86
CA TYR A 196 -12.22 -20.05 1.55
C TYR A 196 -12.42 -21.39 0.84
N ALA A 197 -12.31 -22.51 1.54
CA ALA A 197 -12.54 -23.84 0.95
C ALA A 197 -13.96 -24.00 0.41
N ALA A 198 -14.97 -23.47 1.12
CA ALA A 198 -16.36 -23.50 0.69
C ALA A 198 -16.65 -22.54 -0.50
N HIS A 199 -15.86 -21.48 -0.66
CA HIS A 199 -16.10 -20.42 -1.65
C HIS A 199 -14.97 -20.27 -2.67
N ALA A 200 -14.05 -21.23 -2.79
CA ALA A 200 -12.80 -21.07 -3.54
C ALA A 200 -12.99 -20.62 -5.00
N ASN A 201 -14.11 -21.03 -5.62
CA ASN A 201 -14.44 -20.70 -7.01
C ASN A 201 -15.28 -19.41 -7.17
N ALA A 202 -15.61 -18.73 -6.07
CA ALA A 202 -16.43 -17.51 -6.10
C ALA A 202 -15.66 -16.29 -6.61
N VAL A 203 -14.34 -16.28 -6.49
CA VAL A 203 -13.45 -15.17 -6.90
C VAL A 203 -12.20 -15.73 -7.56
N TRP A 204 -11.85 -15.19 -8.72
CA TRP A 204 -10.63 -15.51 -9.45
C TRP A 204 -9.46 -14.73 -8.86
N ILE A 205 -8.47 -15.42 -8.34
CA ILE A 205 -7.25 -14.81 -7.80
C ILE A 205 -6.16 -14.90 -8.86
N GLU A 206 -5.69 -13.76 -9.35
CA GLU A 206 -4.75 -13.68 -10.46
C GLU A 206 -3.51 -12.87 -10.09
N ASP A 207 -2.35 -13.31 -10.60
CA ASP A 207 -1.08 -12.64 -10.41
C ASP A 207 -0.82 -11.62 -11.51
N VAL A 208 -0.67 -10.36 -11.15
CA VAL A 208 -0.41 -9.26 -12.10
C VAL A 208 1.06 -8.88 -12.19
N SER A 209 1.94 -9.56 -11.45
CA SER A 209 3.39 -9.31 -11.50
C SER A 209 3.98 -9.32 -12.92
N PRO A 210 3.53 -10.20 -13.86
CA PRO A 210 4.04 -10.18 -15.24
C PRO A 210 3.79 -8.88 -16.01
N TRP A 211 2.85 -8.04 -15.57
CA TRP A 211 2.48 -6.78 -16.24
C TRP A 211 3.02 -5.55 -15.52
N LEU A 212 3.55 -5.74 -14.30
CA LEU A 212 4.01 -4.69 -13.41
C LEU A 212 5.44 -5.00 -12.94
N SER A 213 6.32 -5.38 -13.86
CA SER A 213 7.68 -5.83 -13.56
C SER A 213 8.48 -4.81 -12.75
N GLU A 214 8.28 -3.51 -12.96
CA GLU A 214 8.96 -2.43 -12.23
C GLU A 214 8.57 -2.45 -10.74
N LEU A 215 7.30 -2.70 -10.45
CA LEU A 215 6.83 -2.88 -9.08
C LEU A 215 7.22 -4.26 -8.54
N ALA A 216 7.18 -5.30 -9.37
CA ALA A 216 7.53 -6.65 -8.95
C ALA A 216 9.02 -6.71 -8.56
N GLU A 217 9.92 -6.20 -9.38
CA GLU A 217 11.37 -6.22 -9.15
C GLU A 217 11.78 -5.35 -7.96
N GLU A 218 11.30 -4.11 -7.86
CA GLU A 218 11.65 -3.22 -6.73
C GLU A 218 10.98 -3.63 -5.41
N LEU A 219 9.83 -4.32 -5.46
CA LEU A 219 9.17 -4.85 -4.27
C LEU A 219 9.61 -6.28 -3.92
N ILE A 220 10.23 -7.03 -4.83
CA ILE A 220 10.80 -8.36 -4.55
C ILE A 220 12.29 -8.26 -4.19
N ALA A 221 13.02 -7.30 -4.75
CA ALA A 221 14.44 -7.11 -4.45
C ALA A 221 14.65 -6.21 -3.21
N GLU A 222 15.15 -6.79 -2.13
CA GLU A 222 16.34 -6.30 -1.45
C GLU A 222 17.22 -7.50 -1.08
N PRO A 223 18.55 -7.37 -1.12
CA PRO A 223 19.47 -8.44 -0.75
C PRO A 223 19.30 -8.76 0.74
N ASP A 224 19.46 -10.04 1.07
CA ASP A 224 19.53 -10.54 2.44
C ASP A 224 20.43 -9.61 3.26
N ALA A 225 19.84 -8.97 4.28
CA ALA A 225 20.63 -8.30 5.30
C ALA A 225 21.60 -9.35 5.84
N GLU A 226 22.90 -9.11 5.62
CA GLU A 226 23.99 -9.95 6.07
C GLU A 226 23.68 -10.45 7.49
N SER A 227 23.66 -11.78 7.62
CA SER A 227 23.79 -12.46 8.89
C SER A 227 25.12 -12.03 9.49
N ASN A 228 25.09 -10.99 10.33
CA ASN A 228 26.17 -10.72 11.25
C ASN A 228 26.08 -11.76 12.37
N ASP A 229 26.88 -12.83 12.18
CA ASP A 229 27.46 -13.59 13.28
C ASP A 229 28.37 -12.69 14.15
#